data_AF-R1BYY2-F1
#
_entry.id   AF-R1BYY2-F1
#
_cell.length_a   1.000
_cell.length_b   1.000
_cell.length_c   1.000
_cell.angle_alpha   90.00
_cell.angle_beta   90.00
_cell.angle_gamma   90.00
#
_symmetry.space_group_name_H-M   'P 1'
#
loop_
_entity.id
_entity.type
_entity.pdbx_description
1 polymer ?
#
loop_
_entity_poly.entity_id
_entity_poly.type
_entity_poly.pdbx_seq_one_letter_code
_entity_poly.pdbx_strand_id
1 'polypeptide(L)'
;MQDGKWLGERFGEIHGVPVGTVFGAGDYQRLGRQEMMVSGFFRPFVTPEWCTPGVGCFAIIVNNDNGASQDRGDSILYAGSGGRRRGQNRTALQSFDQDWTNATNSALRLNFEAGEPVRVVRGPKLLGAHGTAESGGGFRYDGLFRVASAEMVRSPTSGLLTAMFELRKVCGGEAEGAQAGGVSA
;
A
#
# COMPACT_ATOMS: atom_id res chain seq x y z
N MET A 1 -15.57 -15.55 -5.19
CA MET A 1 -14.80 -15.55 -6.46
C MET A 1 -15.80 -15.73 -7.59
N GLN A 2 -16.09 -14.68 -8.34
CA GLN A 2 -16.67 -14.80 -9.68
C GLN A 2 -15.49 -14.52 -10.62
N ASP A 3 -15.25 -15.39 -11.61
CA ASP A 3 -14.20 -15.24 -12.64
C ASP A 3 -12.74 -15.56 -12.24
N GLY A 4 -12.52 -16.27 -11.12
CA GLY A 4 -11.18 -16.71 -10.71
C GLY A 4 -10.26 -15.59 -10.18
N LYS A 5 -10.77 -14.36 -10.07
CA LYS A 5 -10.07 -13.23 -9.44
C LYS A 5 -10.59 -12.97 -8.03
N TRP A 6 -9.70 -12.47 -7.19
CA TRP A 6 -10.08 -12.00 -5.85
C TRP A 6 -10.78 -10.65 -5.94
N LEU A 7 -11.68 -10.34 -5.00
CA LEU A 7 -12.45 -9.09 -5.02
C LEU A 7 -11.54 -7.85 -5.13
N GLY A 8 -10.44 -7.84 -4.38
CA GLY A 8 -9.44 -6.77 -4.37
C GLY A 8 -8.36 -6.85 -5.44
N GLU A 9 -8.40 -7.80 -6.37
CA GLU A 9 -7.44 -7.88 -7.48
C GLU A 9 -7.81 -6.90 -8.61
N ARG A 10 -7.98 -5.63 -8.23
CA ARG A 10 -8.45 -4.51 -9.07
C ARG A 10 -8.08 -3.18 -8.43
N PHE A 11 -8.05 -2.11 -9.23
CA PHE A 11 -7.97 -0.74 -8.73
C PHE A 11 -9.34 -0.24 -8.22
N GLY A 12 -9.30 0.75 -7.33
CA GLY A 12 -10.49 1.41 -6.80
C GLY A 12 -11.13 0.73 -5.59
N GLU A 13 -12.36 1.15 -5.29
CA GLU A 13 -13.16 0.68 -4.16
C GLU A 13 -13.63 -0.77 -4.32
N ILE A 14 -13.87 -1.44 -3.18
CA ILE A 14 -14.44 -2.79 -3.15
C ILE A 14 -15.88 -2.71 -2.63
N HIS A 15 -16.82 -3.17 -3.45
CA HIS A 15 -18.23 -3.19 -3.07
C HIS A 15 -18.43 -3.96 -1.75
N GLY A 16 -19.15 -3.35 -0.81
CA GLY A 16 -19.41 -3.92 0.52
C GLY A 16 -18.29 -3.73 1.54
N VAL A 17 -17.19 -3.06 1.19
CA VAL A 17 -16.09 -2.73 2.12
C VAL A 17 -15.89 -1.21 2.15
N PRO A 18 -16.71 -0.46 2.91
CA PRO A 18 -16.58 0.98 3.00
C PRO A 18 -15.30 1.40 3.74
N VAL A 19 -14.83 2.62 3.50
CA VAL A 19 -13.79 3.26 4.32
C VAL A 19 -14.16 3.22 5.79
N GLY A 20 -13.20 2.87 6.64
CA GLY A 20 -13.37 2.64 8.07
C GLY A 20 -13.61 1.18 8.44
N THR A 21 -13.82 0.27 7.48
CA THR A 21 -13.94 -1.17 7.76
C THR A 21 -12.68 -1.68 8.47
N VAL A 22 -12.85 -2.35 9.61
CA VAL A 22 -11.77 -2.95 10.40
C VAL A 22 -11.83 -4.47 10.27
N PHE A 23 -10.72 -5.07 9.85
CA PHE A 23 -10.52 -6.51 9.83
C PHE A 23 -9.75 -6.96 11.08
N GLY A 24 -10.26 -7.95 11.80
CA GLY A 24 -9.66 -8.48 13.02
C GLY A 24 -9.71 -7.48 14.17
N ALA A 25 -10.85 -6.82 14.37
CA ALA A 25 -11.05 -5.92 15.50
C ALA A 25 -10.71 -6.64 16.83
N GLY A 26 -9.99 -5.96 17.72
CA GLY A 26 -9.46 -6.54 18.96
C GLY A 26 -8.10 -7.24 18.82
N ASP A 27 -7.64 -7.55 17.61
CA ASP A 27 -6.38 -8.26 17.37
C ASP A 27 -5.21 -7.32 17.05
N TYR A 28 -4.05 -7.60 17.63
CA TYR A 28 -2.81 -6.85 17.42
C TYR A 28 -1.79 -7.61 16.55
N GLN A 29 -2.19 -8.75 15.96
CA GLN A 29 -1.30 -9.66 15.27
C GLN A 29 -1.68 -9.89 13.80
N ARG A 30 -2.51 -10.89 13.53
CA ARG A 30 -2.67 -11.50 12.19
C ARG A 30 -4.12 -11.82 11.82
N LEU A 31 -5.07 -11.72 12.73
CA LEU A 31 -6.48 -12.05 12.46
C LEU A 31 -7.00 -11.20 11.30
N GLY A 32 -6.74 -9.90 11.30
CA GLY A 32 -7.17 -9.04 10.19
C GLY A 32 -6.50 -9.37 8.85
N ARG A 33 -5.26 -9.88 8.85
CA ARG A 33 -4.61 -10.39 7.61
C ARG A 33 -5.35 -11.63 7.08
N GLN A 34 -5.79 -12.51 7.97
CA GLN A 34 -6.57 -13.70 7.61
C GLN A 34 -7.95 -13.31 7.06
N GLU A 35 -8.66 -12.41 7.73
CA GLU A 35 -9.98 -11.95 7.29
C GLU A 35 -9.93 -11.23 5.94
N MET A 36 -8.94 -10.35 5.72
CA MET A 36 -8.77 -9.69 4.42
C MET A 36 -8.45 -10.70 3.30
N MET A 37 -7.72 -11.77 3.59
CA MET A 37 -7.44 -12.83 2.61
C MET A 37 -8.71 -13.64 2.30
N VAL A 38 -9.44 -14.08 3.33
CA VAL A 38 -10.65 -14.92 3.17
C VAL A 38 -11.76 -14.14 2.45
N SER A 39 -11.95 -12.86 2.80
CA SER A 39 -12.89 -11.98 2.09
C SER A 39 -12.43 -11.64 0.67
N GLY A 40 -11.14 -11.82 0.35
CA GLY A 40 -10.54 -11.45 -0.92
C GLY A 40 -10.28 -9.95 -1.07
N PHE A 41 -10.40 -9.17 0.00
CA PHE A 41 -10.08 -7.74 0.00
C PHE A 41 -8.58 -7.44 -0.09
N PHE A 42 -7.74 -8.26 0.56
CA PHE A 42 -6.28 -8.20 0.47
C PHE A 42 -5.69 -9.62 0.55
N ARG A 43 -5.18 -10.15 -0.56
CA ARG A 43 -4.69 -11.54 -0.62
C ARG A 43 -3.39 -11.79 0.14
N PRO A 44 -2.31 -10.99 0.02
CA PRO A 44 -1.03 -11.38 0.61
C PRO A 44 -1.06 -11.49 2.14
N PHE A 45 -0.59 -12.61 2.68
CA PHE A 45 -0.60 -12.83 4.14
C PHE A 45 0.52 -12.09 4.88
N VAL A 46 1.67 -11.90 4.21
CA VAL A 46 2.88 -11.36 4.84
C VAL A 46 3.31 -10.04 4.23
N THR A 47 3.45 -9.95 2.91
CA THR A 47 3.90 -8.73 2.23
C THR A 47 2.89 -7.60 2.39
N PRO A 48 3.32 -6.36 2.61
CA PRO A 48 2.40 -5.25 2.83
C PRO A 48 1.78 -4.73 1.52
N GLU A 49 2.36 -5.02 0.36
CA GLU A 49 1.80 -4.64 -0.94
C GLU A 49 1.11 -5.83 -1.62
N TRP A 50 -0.02 -5.56 -2.25
CA TRP A 50 -0.66 -6.47 -3.20
C TRP A 50 -0.61 -5.87 -4.60
N CYS A 51 0.20 -6.48 -5.46
CA CYS A 51 0.40 -6.02 -6.83
C CYS A 51 0.39 -7.17 -7.82
N THR A 52 0.24 -6.82 -9.09
CA THR A 52 0.53 -7.70 -10.24
C THR A 52 1.66 -7.08 -11.05
N PRO A 53 2.76 -7.83 -11.33
CA PRO A 53 3.85 -7.32 -12.16
C PRO A 53 3.35 -6.81 -13.52
N GLY A 54 3.84 -5.65 -13.94
CA GLY A 54 3.42 -5.01 -15.20
C GLY A 54 2.02 -4.40 -15.20
N VAL A 55 1.27 -4.50 -14.10
CA VAL A 55 -0.07 -3.90 -13.97
C VAL A 55 -0.07 -2.76 -12.96
N GLY A 56 0.41 -3.02 -11.73
CA GLY A 56 0.39 -2.03 -10.66
C GLY A 56 0.07 -2.65 -9.30
N CYS A 57 0.02 -1.79 -8.29
CA CYS A 57 -0.30 -2.09 -6.90
C CYS A 57 -1.75 -1.72 -6.60
N PHE A 58 -2.53 -2.70 -6.13
CA PHE A 58 -3.95 -2.51 -5.81
C PHE A 58 -4.15 -1.98 -4.39
N ALA A 59 -3.30 -2.40 -3.46
CA ALA A 59 -3.42 -2.06 -2.05
C ALA A 59 -2.07 -2.16 -1.32
N ILE A 60 -1.91 -1.32 -0.29
CA ILE A 60 -0.80 -1.37 0.65
C ILE A 60 -1.28 -1.43 2.11
N ILE A 61 -0.47 -2.03 2.96
CA ILE A 61 -0.64 -2.04 4.42
C ILE A 61 0.47 -1.20 5.07
N VAL A 62 0.08 -0.17 5.82
CA VAL A 62 0.98 0.66 6.61
C VAL A 62 0.91 0.16 8.06
N ASN A 63 1.97 -0.54 8.51
CA ASN A 63 1.98 -1.22 9.80
C ASN A 63 3.38 -1.23 10.46
N ASN A 64 4.17 -0.19 10.22
CA ASN A 64 5.51 0.04 10.80
C ASN A 64 6.51 -1.13 10.63
N ASP A 65 6.62 -1.66 9.41
CA ASP A 65 7.43 -2.83 9.11
C ASP A 65 8.85 -2.50 8.61
N ASN A 66 9.09 -1.24 8.21
CA ASN A 66 10.37 -0.78 7.68
C ASN A 66 11.05 0.35 8.50
N GLY A 67 10.32 1.03 9.39
CA GLY A 67 10.80 2.18 10.17
C GLY A 67 11.15 3.44 9.36
N ALA A 68 10.98 3.43 8.05
CA ALA A 68 11.33 4.53 7.14
C ALA A 68 10.09 5.26 6.59
N SER A 69 8.92 4.61 6.59
CA SER A 69 7.67 5.25 6.22
C SER A 69 7.20 6.26 7.28
N GLN A 70 6.61 7.37 6.84
CA GLN A 70 5.97 8.37 7.70
C GLN A 70 4.50 8.53 7.30
N ASP A 71 3.62 8.44 8.27
CA ASP A 71 2.18 8.60 8.05
C ASP A 71 1.71 9.94 8.62
N ARG A 72 1.03 10.75 7.78
CA ARG A 72 0.48 12.07 8.11
C ARG A 72 -1.02 12.12 7.86
N GLY A 73 -1.70 10.97 7.82
CA GLY A 73 -3.14 10.88 7.62
C GLY A 73 -3.51 10.92 6.14
N ASP A 74 -3.70 12.11 5.57
CA ASP A 74 -4.09 12.24 4.15
C ASP A 74 -2.87 12.22 3.21
N SER A 75 -1.66 12.22 3.76
CA SER A 75 -0.42 12.01 3.03
C SER A 75 0.43 10.95 3.73
N ILE A 76 1.07 10.08 2.96
CA ILE A 76 1.94 9.03 3.45
C ILE A 76 3.23 9.07 2.65
N LEU A 77 4.36 9.25 3.33
CA LEU A 77 5.67 9.00 2.76
C LEU A 77 5.98 7.52 2.94
N TYR A 78 5.78 6.72 1.90
CA TYR A 78 5.94 5.27 1.95
C TYR A 78 7.30 4.86 1.44
N ALA A 79 8.06 4.14 2.27
CA ALA A 79 9.30 3.52 1.86
C ALA A 79 9.02 2.16 1.20
N GLY A 80 9.55 1.99 0.00
CA GLY A 80 9.45 0.78 -0.80
C GLY A 80 10.13 -0.44 -0.18
N SER A 81 10.10 -1.52 -0.93
CA SER A 81 10.55 -2.83 -0.52
C SER A 81 11.89 -3.22 -1.17
N GLY A 82 12.45 -4.35 -0.74
CA GLY A 82 13.78 -4.79 -1.16
C GLY A 82 14.91 -4.22 -0.29
N GLY A 83 16.14 -4.21 -0.83
CA GLY A 83 17.33 -3.70 -0.16
C GLY A 83 17.76 -4.49 1.09
N ARG A 84 17.26 -5.72 1.29
CA ARG A 84 17.38 -6.47 2.55
C ARG A 84 17.78 -7.92 2.33
N ARG A 85 18.70 -8.42 3.14
CA ARG A 85 19.02 -9.85 3.24
C ARG A 85 18.27 -10.46 4.41
N ARG A 86 17.11 -11.08 4.13
CA ARG A 86 16.20 -11.57 5.17
C ARG A 86 16.54 -12.95 5.73
N GLY A 87 17.32 -13.77 5.02
CA GLY A 87 17.60 -15.15 5.44
C GLY A 87 16.28 -15.91 5.66
N GLN A 88 16.13 -16.59 6.81
CA GLN A 88 14.88 -17.23 7.23
C GLN A 88 13.90 -16.27 7.93
N ASN A 89 14.33 -15.04 8.25
CA ASN A 89 13.49 -14.07 8.92
C ASN A 89 12.48 -13.47 7.96
N ARG A 90 11.33 -13.08 8.49
CA ARG A 90 10.29 -12.43 7.69
C ARG A 90 10.64 -11.00 7.33
N THR A 91 11.48 -10.32 8.11
CA THR A 91 11.98 -8.96 7.88
C THR A 91 13.44 -8.82 8.30
N ALA A 92 14.12 -7.79 7.80
CA ALA A 92 15.49 -7.43 8.17
C ALA A 92 15.71 -5.93 7.94
N LEU A 93 16.73 -5.36 8.58
CA LEU A 93 17.18 -4.00 8.28
C LEU A 93 17.72 -3.92 6.83
N GLN A 94 17.61 -2.73 6.24
CA GLN A 94 18.17 -2.49 4.92
C GLN A 94 19.70 -2.65 4.94
N SER A 95 20.24 -3.38 3.98
CA SER A 95 21.66 -3.73 3.87
C SER A 95 22.26 -3.51 2.48
N PHE A 96 21.45 -3.11 1.51
CA PHE A 96 21.89 -2.64 0.19
C PHE A 96 20.83 -1.72 -0.42
N ASP A 97 21.18 -1.05 -1.52
CA ASP A 97 20.29 -0.14 -2.23
C ASP A 97 19.02 -0.86 -2.70
N GLN A 98 17.89 -0.19 -2.58
CA GLN A 98 16.69 -0.57 -3.32
C GLN A 98 16.81 -0.12 -4.78
N ASP A 99 16.01 -0.74 -5.64
CA ASP A 99 15.96 -0.42 -7.06
C ASP A 99 14.52 -0.53 -7.60
N TRP A 100 14.37 -0.11 -8.85
CA TRP A 100 13.10 -0.18 -9.58
C TRP A 100 12.82 -1.55 -10.21
N THR A 101 13.76 -2.50 -10.16
CA THR A 101 13.55 -3.87 -10.65
C THR A 101 12.79 -4.72 -9.63
N ASN A 102 12.78 -4.30 -8.36
CA ASN A 102 11.91 -4.87 -7.35
C ASN A 102 10.43 -4.78 -7.78
N ALA A 103 9.72 -5.92 -7.72
CA ALA A 103 8.36 -6.04 -8.24
C ALA A 103 7.36 -5.05 -7.61
N THR A 104 7.42 -4.81 -6.30
CA THR A 104 6.45 -3.91 -5.65
C THR A 104 6.83 -2.45 -5.85
N ASN A 105 8.13 -2.11 -5.90
CA ASN A 105 8.58 -0.76 -6.24
C ASN A 105 8.21 -0.40 -7.68
N SER A 106 8.43 -1.32 -8.63
CA SER A 106 8.02 -1.18 -10.02
C SER A 106 6.51 -0.98 -10.12
N ALA A 107 5.72 -1.77 -9.39
CA ALA A 107 4.26 -1.66 -9.39
C ALA A 107 3.77 -0.30 -8.87
N LEU A 108 4.28 0.19 -7.73
CA LEU A 108 3.90 1.51 -7.21
C LEU A 108 4.36 2.65 -8.12
N ARG A 109 5.49 2.49 -8.82
CA ARG A 109 5.92 3.44 -9.85
C ARG A 109 4.95 3.44 -11.05
N LEU A 110 4.44 2.28 -11.46
CA LEU A 110 3.39 2.23 -12.49
C LEU A 110 2.10 2.93 -12.02
N ASN A 111 1.71 2.81 -10.75
CA ASN A 111 0.59 3.59 -10.21
C ASN A 111 0.84 5.11 -10.31
N PHE A 112 2.05 5.57 -10.06
CA PHE A 112 2.42 6.98 -10.25
C PHE A 112 2.28 7.40 -11.73
N GLU A 113 2.85 6.60 -12.64
CA GLU A 113 2.86 6.90 -14.07
C GLU A 113 1.45 6.85 -14.70
N ALA A 114 0.61 5.91 -14.27
CA ALA A 114 -0.76 5.74 -14.77
C ALA A 114 -1.80 6.54 -13.97
N GLY A 115 -1.44 7.08 -12.81
CA GLY A 115 -2.36 7.71 -11.88
C GLY A 115 -3.30 6.74 -11.15
N GLU A 116 -3.11 5.42 -11.25
CA GLU A 116 -4.03 4.42 -10.69
C GLU A 116 -4.08 4.46 -9.15
N PRO A 117 -5.27 4.41 -8.53
CA PRO A 117 -5.40 4.50 -7.08
C PRO A 117 -4.96 3.22 -6.37
N VAL A 118 -4.47 3.39 -5.15
CA VAL A 118 -4.02 2.35 -4.23
C VAL A 118 -4.89 2.40 -2.98
N ARG A 119 -5.48 1.27 -2.59
CA ARG A 119 -6.16 1.15 -1.29
C ARG A 119 -5.15 1.16 -0.16
N VAL A 120 -5.36 2.00 0.85
CA VAL A 120 -4.49 2.05 2.03
C VAL A 120 -5.18 1.37 3.22
N VAL A 121 -4.45 0.48 3.87
CA VAL A 121 -4.88 -0.19 5.09
C VAL A 121 -3.90 0.14 6.22
N ARG A 122 -4.39 0.64 7.36
CA ARG A 122 -3.57 0.93 8.54
C ARG A 122 -3.70 -0.18 9.57
N GLY A 123 -2.58 -0.61 10.15
CA GLY A 123 -2.54 -1.71 11.09
C GLY A 123 -2.22 -1.31 12.54
N PRO A 124 -2.26 -2.28 13.46
CA PRO A 124 -2.16 -2.04 14.90
C PRO A 124 -0.73 -1.83 15.40
N LYS A 125 0.27 -2.02 14.53
CA LYS A 125 1.69 -1.79 14.84
C LYS A 125 2.19 -0.47 14.25
N LEU A 126 1.36 0.23 13.47
CA LEU A 126 1.66 1.58 13.02
C LEU A 126 1.73 2.52 14.23
N LEU A 127 2.89 3.18 14.39
CA LEU A 127 3.09 4.16 15.45
C LEU A 127 2.42 5.48 15.11
N GLY A 128 2.02 6.22 16.14
CA GLY A 128 1.38 7.54 16.01
C GLY A 128 -0.14 7.47 15.86
N ALA A 129 -0.75 8.64 15.65
CA ALA A 129 -2.20 8.85 15.77
C ALA A 129 -3.05 8.17 14.68
N HIS A 130 -2.44 7.70 13.59
CA HIS A 130 -3.17 7.15 12.44
C HIS A 130 -3.33 5.63 12.49
N GLY A 131 -2.54 4.94 13.33
CA GLY A 131 -2.64 3.51 13.54
C GLY A 131 -3.96 3.09 14.18
N THR A 132 -4.14 1.78 14.34
CA THR A 132 -5.35 1.22 14.97
C THR A 132 -5.14 0.78 16.42
N ALA A 133 -3.92 0.91 16.96
CA ALA A 133 -3.58 0.43 18.30
C ALA A 133 -4.51 1.00 19.39
N GLU A 134 -4.77 2.31 19.33
CA GLU A 134 -5.61 3.04 20.30
C GLU A 134 -7.12 2.94 19.99
N SER A 135 -7.50 2.41 18.83
CA SER A 135 -8.89 2.19 18.40
C SER A 135 -9.31 0.71 18.44
N GLY A 136 -8.63 -0.08 19.27
CA GLY A 136 -8.98 -1.49 19.51
C GLY A 136 -8.33 -2.48 18.56
N GLY A 137 -7.25 -2.11 17.87
CA GLY A 137 -6.48 -3.02 17.02
C GLY A 137 -7.14 -3.30 15.66
N GLY A 138 -6.68 -4.37 15.00
CA GLY A 138 -7.11 -4.77 13.66
C GLY A 138 -6.50 -3.94 12.54
N PHE A 139 -6.89 -4.25 11.30
CA PHE A 139 -6.44 -3.58 10.09
C PHE A 139 -7.60 -2.78 9.50
N ARG A 140 -7.49 -1.46 9.49
CA ARG A 140 -8.55 -0.54 9.04
C ARG A 140 -8.31 -0.08 7.61
N TYR A 141 -9.30 -0.24 6.74
CA TYR A 141 -9.27 0.32 5.40
C TYR A 141 -9.54 1.83 5.42
N ASP A 142 -8.57 2.64 4.97
CA ASP A 142 -8.60 4.10 5.09
C ASP A 142 -8.83 4.83 3.76
N GLY A 143 -9.26 4.09 2.74
CA GLY A 143 -9.67 4.62 1.44
C GLY A 143 -8.59 4.56 0.37
N LEU A 144 -8.87 5.24 -0.73
CA LEU A 144 -8.01 5.34 -1.90
C LEU A 144 -7.01 6.48 -1.78
N PHE A 145 -5.80 6.20 -2.23
CA PHE A 145 -4.72 7.16 -2.36
C PHE A 145 -4.15 7.08 -3.77
N ARG A 146 -3.62 8.18 -4.30
CA ARG A 146 -2.79 8.18 -5.52
C ARG A 146 -1.33 8.37 -5.13
N VAL A 147 -0.43 7.77 -5.90
CA VAL A 147 1.00 8.02 -5.78
C VAL A 147 1.27 9.36 -6.47
N ALA A 148 1.67 10.38 -5.72
CA ALA A 148 1.97 11.73 -6.17
C ALA A 148 3.42 11.91 -6.61
N SER A 149 4.34 11.10 -6.09
CA SER A 149 5.74 11.05 -6.53
C SER A 149 6.34 9.66 -6.29
N ALA A 150 7.36 9.31 -7.08
CA ALA A 150 8.14 8.09 -6.95
C ALA A 150 9.61 8.39 -7.21
N GLU A 151 10.44 8.37 -6.16
CA GLU A 151 11.83 8.83 -6.22
C GLU A 151 12.78 7.85 -5.54
N MET A 152 14.02 7.78 -6.03
CA MET A 152 15.07 7.04 -5.34
C MET A 152 15.84 8.00 -4.43
N VAL A 153 15.62 7.88 -3.12
CA VAL A 153 16.15 8.82 -2.12
C VAL A 153 17.29 8.16 -1.36
N ARG A 154 18.41 8.87 -1.21
CA ARG A 154 19.51 8.43 -0.36
C ARG A 154 19.19 8.74 1.10
N SER A 155 19.12 7.69 1.93
CA SER A 155 18.97 7.84 3.37
C SER A 155 20.18 8.59 3.95
N PRO A 156 19.98 9.71 4.69
CA PRO A 156 21.08 10.43 5.31
C PRO A 156 21.76 9.62 6.43
N THR A 157 21.03 8.69 7.05
CA THR A 157 21.54 7.88 8.16
C THR A 157 22.27 6.64 7.68
N SER A 158 21.71 5.89 6.73
CA SER A 158 22.34 4.63 6.26
C SER A 158 23.20 4.81 5.02
N GLY A 159 23.05 5.92 4.29
CA GLY A 159 23.67 6.14 2.99
C GLY A 159 23.09 5.29 1.87
N LEU A 160 22.13 4.39 2.14
CA LEU A 160 21.53 3.51 1.14
C LEU A 160 20.40 4.20 0.38
N LEU A 161 20.19 3.81 -0.87
CA LEU A 161 19.07 4.24 -1.68
C LEU A 161 17.79 3.50 -1.30
N THR A 162 16.69 4.24 -1.14
CA THR A 162 15.36 3.72 -0.84
C THR A 162 14.39 4.29 -1.88
N ALA A 163 13.53 3.44 -2.46
CA ALA A 163 12.44 3.91 -3.30
C ALA A 163 11.39 4.56 -2.38
N MET A 164 11.17 5.86 -2.50
CA MET A 164 10.22 6.62 -1.70
C MET A 164 9.04 7.04 -2.56
N PHE A 165 7.85 6.88 -2.00
CA PHE A 165 6.59 7.21 -2.65
C PHE A 165 5.82 8.19 -1.76
N GLU A 166 5.40 9.33 -2.30
CA GLU A 166 4.40 10.16 -1.62
C GLU A 166 3.02 9.71 -2.08
N LEU A 167 2.20 9.19 -1.17
CA LEU A 167 0.80 8.88 -1.43
C LEU A 167 -0.07 10.00 -0.88
N ARG A 168 -1.08 10.42 -1.65
CA ARG A 168 -2.08 11.40 -1.24
C ARG A 168 -3.48 10.82 -1.34
N LYS A 169 -4.29 11.06 -0.31
CA LYS A 169 -5.66 10.56 -0.25
C LYS A 169 -6.49 11.18 -1.36
N VAL A 170 -7.32 10.36 -2.00
CA VAL A 170 -8.29 10.84 -2.98
C VAL A 170 -9.46 11.44 -2.21
N CYS A 171 -9.59 12.76 -2.24
CA CYS A 171 -10.77 13.44 -1.71
C CYS A 171 -11.93 13.26 -2.70
N GLY A 172 -13.12 12.93 -2.20
CA GLY A 172 -14.34 12.76 -3.01
C GLY A 172 -14.71 14.05 -3.73
N GLY A 173 -14.19 14.22 -4.94
CA GLY A 173 -14.25 15.43 -5.75
C GLY A 173 -13.49 15.31 -7.07
N GLU A 174 -12.49 14.43 -7.15
CA GLU A 174 -11.89 14.03 -8.43
C GLU A 174 -12.71 12.91 -9.07
N ALA A 175 -13.94 13.24 -9.47
CA ALA A 175 -14.71 12.44 -10.40
C ALA A 175 -13.96 12.38 -11.74
N GLU A 176 -13.86 11.17 -12.28
CA GLU A 176 -13.56 10.81 -13.68
C GLU A 176 -13.35 11.99 -14.64
N GLY A 177 -12.09 12.25 -14.99
CA GLY A 177 -11.73 13.38 -15.85
C GLY A 177 -10.47 13.15 -16.67
N ALA A 178 -10.42 12.05 -17.43
CA ALA A 178 -9.52 11.95 -18.58
C ALA A 178 -10.11 10.97 -19.61
N GLN A 179 -11.26 11.33 -20.19
CA GLN A 179 -11.56 10.83 -21.55
C GLN A 179 -10.55 11.49 -22.48
N ALA A 180 -9.64 10.68 -23.03
CA ALA A 180 -8.79 11.07 -24.13
C ALA A 180 -9.68 11.62 -25.25
N GLY A 181 -9.56 12.91 -25.52
CA GLY A 181 -10.21 13.56 -26.64
C GLY A 181 -9.71 12.95 -27.93
N GLY A 182 -10.51 12.05 -28.50
CA GLY A 182 -10.45 11.73 -29.91
C GLY A 182 -10.87 12.97 -30.69
N VAL A 183 -9.94 13.56 -31.42
CA VAL A 183 -10.28 14.42 -32.56
C VAL A 183 -9.71 13.73 -33.79
N SER A 184 -10.61 13.08 -34.52
CA SER A 184 -10.47 12.78 -35.93
C SER A 184 -11.21 13.87 -36.69
N ALA A 185 -10.47 14.68 -37.44
CA ALA A 185 -10.86 15.22 -38.74
C ALA A 185 -9.57 15.54 -39.51
#